data_AF-X0T2Y3-F1
#
_entry.id   AF-X0T2Y3-F1
#
_cell.length_a   1.000
_cell.length_b   1.000
_cell.length_c   1.000
_cell.angle_alpha   90.00
_cell.angle_beta   90.00
_cell.angle_gamma   90.00
#
_symmetry.space_group_name_H-M   'P 1'
#
loop_
_entity.id
_entity.type
_entity.pdbx_description
1 polymer ?
#
loop_
_entity_poly.entity_id
_entity_poly.type
_entity_poly.pdbx_seq_one_letter_code
_entity_poly.pdbx_strand_id
1 'polypeptide(L)'
;MAVISKAQLYGDLLPKLNESFGLDAPKHYILNSDYSVSVTEDSTEAWKDWSNETRRIALDKISGKGFVSTIWLVMSHSISDVDPLLFETLVKSEDEVTLNHMDRYSTYEQAWNGHKALVDRLMKWDGKGDF
;
A
#
# COMPACT_ATOMS: atom_id res chain seq x y z
N MET A 1 -19.65 -6.23 24.64
CA MET A 1 -18.91 -5.28 23.79
C MET A 1 -19.83 -4.88 22.65
N ALA A 2 -20.07 -3.58 22.44
CA ALA A 2 -20.85 -3.11 21.30
C ALA A 2 -19.97 -3.10 20.04
N VAL A 3 -20.43 -3.76 18.97
CA VAL A 3 -19.76 -3.72 17.67
C VAL A 3 -20.36 -2.54 16.91
N ILE A 4 -19.56 -1.50 16.70
CA ILE A 4 -19.97 -0.33 15.92
C ILE A 4 -19.76 -0.67 14.45
N SER A 5 -20.74 -0.40 13.60
CA SER A 5 -20.57 -0.61 12.15
C SER A 5 -19.50 0.33 11.59
N LYS A 6 -18.80 -0.07 10.53
CA LYS A 6 -17.87 0.84 9.82
C LYS A 6 -18.59 2.12 9.40
N ALA A 7 -19.81 2.03 8.90
CA ALA A 7 -20.61 3.21 8.52
C ALA A 7 -20.81 4.20 9.70
N GLN A 8 -21.14 3.71 10.90
CA GLN A 8 -21.24 4.56 12.09
C GLN A 8 -19.89 5.10 12.56
N LEU A 9 -18.82 4.30 12.45
CA LEU A 9 -17.47 4.76 12.78
C LEU A 9 -17.05 5.94 11.90
N TYR A 10 -17.23 5.81 10.58
CA TYR A 10 -16.82 6.83 9.61
C TYR A 10 -17.78 8.03 9.55
N GLY A 11 -19.09 7.82 9.73
CA GLY A 11 -20.10 8.88 9.62
C GLY A 11 -20.26 9.75 10.88
N ASP A 12 -20.30 9.14 12.07
CA ASP A 12 -20.67 9.86 13.29
C ASP A 12 -19.50 10.07 14.25
N LEU A 13 -18.54 9.14 14.27
CA LEU A 13 -17.46 9.10 15.25
C LEU A 13 -16.22 9.84 14.76
N LEU A 14 -15.79 9.64 13.52
CA LEU A 14 -14.60 10.33 12.99
C LEU A 14 -14.71 11.85 13.01
N PRO A 15 -15.83 12.50 12.61
CA PRO A 15 -15.93 13.95 12.72
C PRO A 15 -15.77 14.46 14.17
N LYS A 16 -16.35 13.73 15.14
CA LYS A 16 -16.25 14.06 16.57
C LYS A 16 -14.86 13.82 17.15
N LEU A 17 -14.17 12.78 16.68
CA LEU A 17 -12.78 12.51 17.03
C LEU A 17 -11.85 13.57 16.45
N ASN A 18 -12.05 13.99 15.21
CA ASN A 18 -11.31 15.08 14.59
C ASN A 18 -11.48 16.39 15.37
N GLU A 19 -12.71 16.71 15.77
CA GLU A 19 -13.00 17.90 16.59
C GLU A 19 -12.37 17.84 17.99
N SER A 20 -12.34 16.66 18.61
CA SER A 20 -11.84 16.48 19.99
C SER A 20 -10.31 16.32 20.08
N PHE A 21 -9.68 15.78 19.03
CA PHE A 21 -8.26 15.41 19.04
C PHE A 21 -7.42 16.18 18.00
N GLY A 22 -8.04 17.04 17.18
CA GLY A 22 -7.35 17.77 16.12
C GLY A 22 -6.71 16.85 15.08
N LEU A 23 -7.23 15.62 14.92
CA LEU A 23 -6.76 14.70 13.90
C LEU A 23 -7.40 15.11 12.57
N ASP A 24 -6.60 15.36 11.54
CA ASP A 24 -7.12 15.53 10.20
C ASP A 24 -7.75 14.21 9.72
N ALA A 25 -8.82 14.31 8.93
CA ALA A 25 -9.38 13.13 8.28
C ALA A 25 -8.28 12.46 7.40
N PRO A 26 -8.26 11.12 7.32
CA PRO A 26 -7.27 10.44 6.48
C PRO A 26 -7.41 10.91 5.04
N LYS A 27 -6.30 11.40 4.47
CA LYS A 27 -6.26 11.83 3.07
C LYS A 27 -6.28 10.62 2.14
N HIS A 28 -6.97 10.81 1.03
CA HIS A 28 -7.21 9.84 0.00
C HIS A 28 -6.54 10.30 -1.29
N TYR A 29 -6.03 9.34 -2.08
CA TYR A 29 -5.18 9.63 -3.23
C TYR A 29 -5.63 8.86 -4.46
N ILE A 30 -5.58 9.53 -5.61
CA ILE A 30 -5.83 8.96 -6.93
C ILE A 30 -4.50 8.86 -7.67
N LEU A 31 -4.21 7.69 -8.24
CA LEU A 31 -3.13 7.50 -9.18
C LEU A 31 -3.66 7.75 -10.59
N ASN A 32 -3.17 8.80 -11.24
CA ASN A 32 -3.57 9.18 -12.58
C ASN A 32 -2.93 8.24 -13.63
N SER A 33 -3.40 8.31 -14.88
CA SER A 33 -2.90 7.46 -15.98
C SER A 33 -1.44 7.74 -16.37
N ASP A 34 -0.91 8.91 -16.02
CA ASP A 34 0.50 9.30 -16.19
C ASP A 34 1.36 9.01 -14.94
N TYR A 35 0.80 8.27 -13.96
CA TYR A 35 1.39 7.95 -12.68
C TYR A 35 1.63 9.14 -11.73
N SER A 36 1.09 10.32 -12.04
CA SER A 36 1.00 11.41 -11.07
C SER A 36 -0.04 11.09 -9.99
N VAL A 37 0.09 11.74 -8.83
CA VAL A 37 -0.79 11.55 -7.69
C VAL A 37 -1.59 12.81 -7.42
N SER A 38 -2.91 12.67 -7.30
CA SER A 38 -3.83 13.73 -6.90
C SER A 38 -4.46 13.40 -5.55
N VAL A 39 -4.63 14.40 -4.69
CA VAL A 39 -5.45 14.26 -3.46
C VAL A 39 -6.92 14.32 -3.85
N THR A 40 -7.75 13.48 -3.23
CA THR A 40 -9.21 13.55 -3.36
C THR A 40 -9.88 13.65 -2.00
N GLU A 41 -10.95 14.42 -1.94
CA GLU A 41 -11.85 14.51 -0.78
C GLU A 41 -12.95 13.45 -0.82
N ASP A 42 -13.09 12.73 -1.94
CA ASP A 42 -14.15 11.75 -2.10
C ASP A 42 -13.98 10.60 -1.12
N SER A 43 -15.09 10.30 -0.45
CA SER A 43 -15.16 9.20 0.50
C SER A 43 -15.10 7.85 -0.23
N THR A 44 -14.62 6.84 0.50
CA THR A 44 -14.36 5.43 0.16
C THR A 44 -15.31 4.65 -0.78
N GLU A 45 -16.41 5.21 -1.27
CA GLU A 45 -17.37 4.51 -2.13
C GLU A 45 -16.85 4.27 -3.55
N ALA A 46 -16.13 5.24 -4.13
CA ALA A 46 -15.46 5.06 -5.43
C ALA A 46 -14.42 3.92 -5.41
N TRP A 47 -14.02 3.47 -4.21
CA TRP A 47 -12.93 2.51 -4.02
C TRP A 47 -13.41 1.08 -3.89
N LYS A 48 -14.71 0.86 -3.66
CA LYS A 48 -15.30 -0.48 -3.55
C LYS A 48 -15.08 -1.30 -4.83
N ASP A 49 -14.97 -0.62 -5.96
CA ASP A 49 -14.77 -1.23 -7.28
C ASP A 49 -13.29 -1.43 -7.64
N TRP A 50 -12.36 -0.91 -6.83
CA TRP A 50 -10.92 -1.06 -7.08
C TRP A 50 -10.45 -2.42 -6.58
N SER A 51 -10.53 -3.42 -7.45
CA SER A 51 -9.96 -4.74 -7.19
C SER A 51 -8.44 -4.69 -7.06
N ASN A 52 -7.84 -5.71 -6.45
CA ASN A 52 -6.38 -5.85 -6.39
C ASN A 52 -5.71 -5.79 -7.78
N GLU A 53 -6.44 -6.12 -8.85
CA GLU A 53 -5.93 -6.04 -10.23
C GLU A 53 -5.79 -4.59 -10.69
N THR A 54 -6.75 -3.73 -10.36
CA THR A 54 -6.69 -2.29 -10.71
C THR A 54 -5.62 -1.52 -9.94
N ARG A 55 -5.23 -2.02 -8.75
CA ARG A 55 -4.22 -1.40 -7.88
C ARG A 55 -2.80 -1.91 -8.11
N ARG A 56 -2.63 -2.95 -8.91
CA ARG A 56 -1.33 -3.60 -9.10
C ARG A 56 -0.49 -2.79 -10.09
N ILE A 57 0.68 -2.37 -9.63
CA ILE A 57 1.68 -1.70 -10.47
C ILE A 57 2.55 -2.72 -11.19
N ALA A 58 3.02 -3.73 -10.46
CA ALA A 58 3.90 -4.77 -10.99
C ALA A 58 3.73 -6.08 -10.21
N LEU A 59 3.95 -7.20 -10.88
CA LEU A 59 4.05 -8.52 -10.26
C LEU A 59 5.03 -9.38 -11.06
N ASP A 60 6.07 -9.84 -10.38
CA ASP A 60 7.05 -10.76 -10.91
C ASP A 60 7.07 -12.04 -10.08
N LYS A 61 6.87 -13.18 -10.73
CA LYS A 61 6.97 -14.50 -10.09
C LYS A 61 8.31 -15.12 -10.43
N ILE A 62 9.07 -15.49 -9.40
CA ILE A 62 10.38 -16.13 -9.53
C ILE A 62 10.23 -17.59 -9.11
N SER A 63 10.32 -18.48 -10.10
CA SER A 63 10.08 -19.93 -9.94
C SER A 63 10.95 -20.52 -8.84
N GLY A 64 10.32 -21.24 -7.91
CA GLY A 64 10.99 -21.91 -6.79
C GLY A 64 11.46 -20.96 -5.68
N LYS A 65 11.10 -19.67 -5.75
CA LYS A 65 11.47 -18.67 -4.73
C LYS A 65 10.26 -17.94 -4.16
N GLY A 66 9.41 -17.37 -5.01
CA GLY A 66 8.35 -16.51 -4.54
C GLY A 66 7.84 -15.54 -5.60
N PHE A 67 7.27 -14.44 -5.14
CA PHE A 67 6.89 -13.32 -5.98
C PHE A 67 7.23 -11.97 -5.34
N VAL A 68 7.40 -10.97 -6.19
CA VAL A 68 7.53 -9.56 -5.83
C VAL A 68 6.29 -8.85 -6.38
N SER A 69 5.50 -8.21 -5.52
CA SER A 69 4.27 -7.51 -5.91
C SER A 69 4.35 -6.06 -5.48
N THR A 70 4.16 -5.13 -6.40
CA THR A 70 4.02 -3.70 -6.08
C THR A 70 2.59 -3.26 -6.31
N ILE A 71 2.02 -2.60 -5.32
CA ILE A 71 0.65 -2.08 -5.35
C ILE A 71 0.60 -0.60 -5.00
N TRP A 72 -0.43 0.08 -5.51
CA TRP A 72 -0.84 1.41 -5.09
C TRP A 72 -1.67 1.33 -3.79
N LEU A 73 -1.30 2.12 -2.79
CA LEU A 73 -2.00 2.32 -1.52
C LEU A 73 -2.81 3.61 -1.64
N VAL A 74 -4.12 3.45 -1.80
CA VAL A 74 -5.07 4.57 -2.01
C VAL A 74 -5.11 5.55 -0.82
N MET A 75 -4.63 5.12 0.34
CA MET A 75 -4.43 5.94 1.54
C MET A 75 -2.96 5.88 1.98
N SER A 76 -2.47 7.01 2.52
CA SER A 76 -1.15 7.06 3.12
C SER A 76 -1.08 6.13 4.33
N HIS A 77 -0.07 5.26 4.33
CA HIS A 77 0.27 4.44 5.51
C HIS A 77 1.36 5.10 6.38
N SER A 78 1.72 6.35 6.11
CA SER A 78 2.57 7.14 6.99
C SER A 78 1.76 7.64 8.19
N ILE A 79 2.34 7.55 9.38
CA ILE A 79 1.80 8.16 10.60
C ILE A 79 2.20 9.65 10.68
N SER A 80 3.20 10.08 9.90
CA SER A 80 3.64 11.48 9.82
C SER A 80 3.13 12.17 8.56
N ASP A 81 2.98 13.49 8.65
CA ASP A 81 2.51 14.38 7.57
C ASP A 81 3.59 14.75 6.54
N VAL A 82 4.79 14.17 6.61
CA VAL A 82 5.92 14.67 5.80
C VAL A 82 5.79 14.24 4.34
N ASP A 83 5.64 12.94 4.09
CA ASP A 83 5.42 12.41 2.74
C ASP A 83 4.49 11.20 2.81
N PRO A 84 3.43 11.14 1.99
CA PRO A 84 2.52 10.01 2.03
C PRO A 84 3.21 8.77 1.46
N LEU A 85 3.06 7.62 2.14
CA LEU A 85 3.53 6.33 1.64
C LEU A 85 2.39 5.67 0.87
N LEU A 86 2.46 5.78 -0.45
CA LEU A 86 1.36 5.47 -1.37
C LEU A 86 1.64 4.26 -2.25
N PHE A 87 2.81 3.66 -2.14
CA PHE A 87 3.15 2.43 -2.84
C PHE A 87 3.75 1.45 -1.85
N GLU A 88 3.45 0.17 -2.06
CA GLU A 88 4.00 -0.92 -1.26
C GLU A 88 4.53 -1.99 -2.20
N THR A 89 5.77 -2.42 -1.98
CA THR A 89 6.34 -3.59 -2.62
C THR A 89 6.56 -4.67 -1.59
N LEU A 90 5.93 -5.81 -1.80
CA LEU A 90 5.99 -6.98 -0.95
C LEU A 90 6.74 -8.10 -1.67
N VAL A 91 7.68 -8.73 -0.98
CA VAL A 91 8.26 -10.02 -1.36
C VAL A 91 7.63 -11.10 -0.49
N LYS A 92 7.06 -12.12 -1.14
CA LYS A 92 6.50 -13.28 -0.46
C LYS A 92 7.08 -14.56 -1.05
N SER A 93 7.54 -15.45 -0.18
CA SER A 93 8.06 -16.76 -0.59
C SER A 93 6.94 -17.72 -0.99
N GLU A 94 7.25 -18.70 -1.83
CA GLU A 94 6.30 -19.79 -2.14
C GLU A 94 5.99 -20.66 -0.92
N ASP A 95 6.92 -20.74 0.04
CA ASP A 95 6.74 -21.49 1.28
C ASP A 95 6.01 -20.71 2.39
N GLU A 96 5.67 -19.44 2.15
CA GLU A 96 5.04 -18.46 3.07
C GLU A 96 5.73 -18.21 4.43
N VAL A 97 6.77 -18.97 4.79
CA VAL A 97 7.42 -18.93 6.11
C VAL A 97 8.67 -18.06 6.10
N THR A 98 9.38 -17.98 4.98
CA THR A 98 10.76 -17.47 4.96
C THR A 98 10.93 -16.02 4.50
N LEU A 99 10.02 -15.47 3.69
CA LEU A 99 10.18 -14.12 3.14
C LEU A 99 8.98 -13.22 3.44
N ASN A 100 9.19 -12.23 4.30
CA ASN A 100 8.28 -11.12 4.56
C ASN A 100 9.06 -9.80 4.51
N HIS A 101 9.60 -9.47 3.33
CA HIS A 101 10.23 -8.17 3.11
C HIS A 101 9.23 -7.22 2.47
N MET A 102 9.16 -6.00 2.99
CA MET A 102 8.20 -5.00 2.55
C MET A 102 8.84 -3.63 2.58
N ASP A 103 8.82 -2.97 1.43
CA ASP A 103 9.23 -1.57 1.29
C ASP A 103 8.05 -0.72 0.87
N ARG A 104 8.03 0.53 1.34
CA ARG A 104 7.01 1.51 0.99
C ARG A 104 7.65 2.75 0.39
N TYR A 105 6.95 3.36 -0.55
CA TYR A 105 7.45 4.46 -1.34
C TYR A 105 6.40 5.56 -1.48
N SER A 106 6.86 6.80 -1.67
CA SER A 106 5.98 7.95 -1.84
C SER A 106 5.66 8.25 -3.29
N THR A 107 6.50 7.79 -4.22
CA THR A 107 6.36 8.05 -5.65
C THR A 107 6.39 6.76 -6.47
N TYR A 108 5.75 6.81 -7.66
CA TYR A 108 5.73 5.69 -8.60
C TYR A 108 7.14 5.29 -9.02
N GLU A 109 8.01 6.26 -9.33
CA GLU A 109 9.38 5.99 -9.77
C GLU A 109 10.19 5.24 -8.71
N GLN A 110 10.10 5.67 -7.45
CA GLN A 110 10.71 4.97 -6.33
C GLN A 110 10.18 3.54 -6.20
N ALA A 111 8.86 3.36 -6.29
CA ALA A 111 8.23 2.05 -6.21
C ALA A 111 8.68 1.12 -7.34
N TRP A 112 8.77 1.64 -8.57
CA TRP A 112 9.24 0.87 -9.73
C TRP A 112 10.72 0.49 -9.62
N ASN A 113 11.57 1.42 -9.17
CA ASN A 113 12.99 1.14 -8.97
C ASN A 113 13.22 0.16 -7.81
N GLY A 114 12.48 0.33 -6.71
CA GLY A 114 12.47 -0.61 -5.59
C GLY A 114 12.01 -2.01 -5.97
N HIS A 115 10.96 -2.10 -6.78
CA HIS A 115 10.48 -3.37 -7.34
C HIS A 115 11.58 -4.11 -8.09
N LYS A 116 12.21 -3.46 -9.09
CA LYS A 116 13.29 -4.06 -9.87
C LYS A 116 14.46 -4.51 -8.98
N ALA A 117 14.84 -3.70 -7.99
CA ALA A 117 15.91 -4.04 -7.07
C ALA A 117 15.59 -5.30 -6.24
N LEU A 118 14.34 -5.44 -5.78
CA LEU A 118 13.89 -6.62 -5.03
C LEU A 118 13.78 -7.86 -5.92
N VAL A 119 13.32 -7.72 -7.15
CA VAL A 119 13.34 -8.81 -8.15
C VAL A 119 14.77 -9.28 -8.38
N ASP A 120 15.71 -8.37 -8.64
CA ASP A 120 17.12 -8.70 -8.84
C ASP A 120 17.74 -9.37 -7.61
N ARG A 121 17.41 -8.88 -6.41
CA ARG A 121 17.86 -9.47 -5.14
C ARG A 121 17.31 -10.88 -4.99
N LEU A 122 16.01 -11.10 -5.24
CA LEU A 122 15.39 -12.42 -5.12
C LEU A 122 15.91 -13.40 -6.18
N MET A 123 16.20 -12.94 -7.41
CA MET A 123 16.85 -13.77 -8.42
C MET A 123 18.24 -14.24 -8.00
N LYS A 124 18.99 -13.42 -7.25
CA LYS A 124 20.35 -13.75 -6.78
C LYS A 124 20.38 -14.51 -5.45
N TRP A 125 19.31 -14.45 -4.66
CA TRP A 125 19.22 -15.11 -3.36
C TRP A 125 19.31 -16.64 -3.49
N ASP A 126 20.14 -17.29 -2.68
CA ASP A 126 20.41 -18.73 -2.74
C ASP A 126 19.51 -19.55 -1.79
N GLY A 127 18.52 -18.90 -1.18
CA GLY A 127 17.62 -19.53 -0.20
C GLY A 127 18.19 -19.57 1.22
N LYS A 128 19.33 -18.91 1.49
CA LYS A 128 19.99 -18.92 2.79
C LYS A 128 20.20 -17.51 3.33
N GLY A 129 20.08 -17.39 4.65
CA GLY A 129 20.27 -16.12 5.36
C GLY A 129 19.14 -15.13 5.14
N ASP A 130 19.36 -13.91 5.64
CA ASP A 130 18.36 -12.84 5.60
C ASP A 130 18.18 -12.32 4.17
N PHE A 131 16.92 -12.21 3.78
CA PHE A 131 16.50 -11.50 2.58
C PHE A 131 16.35 -10.00 2.81
#